data_AF-A0A9P8DJV0-F1
#
_entry.id   AF-A0A9P8DJV0-F1
#
_cell.length_a   1.000
_cell.length_b   1.000
_cell.length_c   1.000
_cell.angle_alpha   90.00
_cell.angle_beta   90.00
_cell.angle_gamma   90.00
#
_symmetry.space_group_name_H-M   'P 1'
#
loop_
_entity.id
_entity.type
_entity.pdbx_description
1 polymer ?
#
loop_
_entity_poly.entity_id
_entity_poly.type
_entity_poly.pdbx_seq_one_letter_code
_entity_poly.pdbx_strand_id
1 'polypeptide(L)'
;MLLKFLVSITAAVAVTASALDKPVGASGCRWEGTAPYCDGECESGWTERGRSQCGDGSCCWTGSKALCCEDEDAVQKLVQQQDKVGASGCRWEGTAPYCDGECEPGWSERGRSQCGDGSCCWTGSKALCCEDDDANRDL
;
A
#
# COMPACT_ATOMS: atom_id res chain seq x y z
N MET A 1 33.20 0.06 61.77
CA MET A 1 32.87 1.06 60.74
C MET A 1 33.70 0.73 59.49
N LEU A 2 33.21 -0.22 58.69
CA LEU A 2 33.63 -0.56 57.33
C LEU A 2 32.61 0.12 56.38
N LEU A 3 32.84 0.56 55.15
CA LEU A 3 33.84 0.27 54.13
C LEU A 3 33.78 1.43 53.10
N LYS A 4 34.88 1.64 52.36
CA LYS A 4 35.15 2.73 51.42
C LYS A 4 34.17 2.77 50.23
N PHE A 5 33.74 3.98 49.84
CA PHE A 5 33.01 4.24 48.60
C PHE A 5 33.85 3.86 47.38
N LEU A 6 33.47 2.79 46.70
CA LEU A 6 33.97 2.44 45.37
C LEU A 6 32.91 2.89 44.35
N VAL A 7 33.08 4.09 43.80
CA VAL A 7 32.35 4.50 42.58
C VAL A 7 33.00 3.74 41.43
N SER A 8 32.30 2.72 40.94
CA SER A 8 32.81 1.83 39.91
C SER A 8 31.81 1.72 38.77
N ILE A 9 32.27 2.13 37.58
CA ILE A 9 31.95 1.67 36.21
C ILE A 9 30.48 1.91 35.75
N THR A 10 30.16 2.30 34.52
CA THR A 10 30.76 2.14 33.19
C THR A 10 30.21 3.25 32.28
N ALA A 11 31.06 3.76 31.38
CA ALA A 11 30.57 4.52 30.24
C ALA A 11 29.69 3.61 29.37
N ALA A 12 28.39 3.91 29.29
CA ALA A 12 27.50 3.23 28.37
C ALA A 12 27.76 3.80 26.96
N VAL A 13 28.31 2.94 26.10
CA VAL A 13 28.42 3.19 24.66
C VAL A 13 27.00 3.35 24.11
N ALA A 14 26.69 4.52 23.56
CA ALA A 14 25.43 4.75 22.88
C ALA A 14 25.39 3.89 21.61
N VAL A 15 24.53 2.87 21.62
CA VAL A 15 24.21 2.06 20.44
C VAL A 15 23.48 2.98 19.46
N THR A 16 24.09 3.24 18.30
CA THR A 16 23.42 3.91 17.19
C THR A 16 22.35 2.95 16.67
N ALA A 17 21.10 3.18 17.05
CA ALA A 17 19.97 2.47 16.48
C ALA A 17 19.87 2.85 14.99
N SER A 18 20.21 1.90 14.12
CA SER A 18 19.84 1.94 12.72
C SER A 18 18.32 1.84 12.63
N ALA A 19 17.67 2.98 12.40
CA ALA A 19 16.24 3.07 12.13
C ALA A 19 15.97 2.63 10.68
N LEU A 20 16.00 1.33 10.43
CA LEU A 20 15.43 0.72 9.24
C LEU A 20 14.73 -0.55 9.70
N ASP A 21 13.45 -0.39 9.98
CA ASP A 21 12.36 -1.39 9.86
C ASP A 21 11.22 -0.92 10.79
N LYS A 22 10.51 0.13 10.36
CA LYS A 22 9.23 0.48 10.97
C LYS A 22 8.23 -0.61 10.56
N PRO A 23 7.65 -1.38 11.50
CA PRO A 23 6.67 -2.40 11.17
C PRO A 23 5.44 -1.69 10.58
N VAL A 24 5.23 -1.88 9.28
CA VAL A 24 4.00 -1.44 8.61
C VAL A 24 2.86 -2.28 9.18
N GLY A 25 2.04 -1.65 10.01
CA GLY A 25 0.76 -2.22 10.38
C GLY A 25 -0.06 -2.38 9.10
N ALA A 26 -0.70 -3.54 8.94
CA ALA A 26 -1.55 -3.85 7.80
C ALA A 26 -2.49 -2.66 7.53
N SER A 27 -2.55 -2.21 6.27
CA SER A 27 -3.28 -1.03 5.74
C SER A 27 -2.64 0.35 5.96
N GLY A 28 -1.41 0.56 5.46
CA GLY A 28 -0.88 1.92 5.22
C GLY A 28 -0.80 2.80 6.47
N CYS A 29 -0.73 2.21 7.66
CA CYS A 29 -0.72 2.93 8.93
C CYS A 29 0.54 2.60 9.73
N ARG A 30 1.08 3.60 10.43
CA ARG A 30 2.22 3.46 11.34
C ARG A 30 2.04 4.32 12.58
N TRP A 31 2.59 3.86 13.70
CA TRP A 31 2.65 4.67 14.92
C TRP A 31 3.87 5.58 14.89
N GLU A 32 3.66 6.88 15.13
CA GLU A 32 4.71 7.87 15.27
C GLU A 32 4.83 8.35 16.73
N GLY A 33 6.08 8.59 17.14
CA GLY A 33 6.47 8.93 18.52
C GLY A 33 7.23 7.80 19.22
N THR A 34 8.31 8.16 19.92
CA THR A 34 9.24 7.18 20.50
C THR A 34 9.24 7.27 22.03
N ALA A 35 9.10 6.14 22.72
CA ALA A 35 9.20 6.08 24.18
C ALA A 35 10.64 6.38 24.66
N PRO A 36 10.84 6.86 25.91
CA PRO A 36 9.86 7.05 26.98
C PRO A 36 9.10 8.39 26.94
N TYR A 37 9.59 9.38 26.21
CA TYR A 37 8.95 10.70 26.08
C TYR A 37 8.44 10.85 24.65
N CYS A 38 7.13 10.72 24.45
CA CYS A 38 6.56 10.67 23.11
C CYS A 38 5.94 12.00 22.71
N ASP A 39 6.17 12.39 21.46
CA ASP A 39 5.50 13.51 20.79
C ASP A 39 5.06 13.03 19.41
N GLY A 40 4.04 12.16 19.40
CA GLY A 40 3.55 11.57 18.17
C GLY A 40 2.82 12.59 17.31
N GLU A 41 3.35 12.82 16.10
CA GLU A 41 2.77 13.69 15.09
C GLU A 41 2.83 13.02 13.72
N CYS A 42 1.82 13.29 12.89
CA CYS A 42 1.78 12.78 11.52
C CYS A 42 2.48 13.77 10.57
N GLU A 43 3.30 13.22 9.68
CA GLU A 43 3.93 13.98 8.60
C GLU A 43 2.87 14.45 7.57
N SER A 44 3.22 15.45 6.77
CA SER A 44 2.35 15.92 5.69
C SER A 44 1.98 14.78 4.73
N GLY A 45 0.70 14.66 4.38
CA GLY A 45 0.18 13.56 3.54
C GLY A 45 -0.23 12.32 4.33
N TRP A 46 -0.13 12.36 5.66
CA TRP A 46 -0.65 11.34 6.56
C TRP A 46 -1.72 11.95 7.47
N THR A 47 -2.76 11.17 7.73
CA THR A 47 -3.86 11.55 8.61
C THR A 47 -3.78 10.78 9.91
N GLU A 48 -3.88 11.51 11.03
CA GLU A 48 -4.00 10.91 12.35
C GLU A 48 -5.36 10.21 12.48
N ARG A 49 -5.34 8.91 12.77
CA ARG A 49 -6.53 8.08 12.98
C ARG A 49 -6.71 7.66 14.45
N GLY A 50 -5.71 7.89 15.29
CA GLY A 50 -5.80 7.58 16.71
C GLY A 50 -4.57 7.98 17.49
N ARG A 51 -4.66 7.86 18.81
CA ARG A 51 -3.54 8.09 19.73
C ARG A 51 -3.50 7.00 20.81
N SER A 52 -2.30 6.67 21.27
CA SER A 52 -2.07 5.66 22.31
C SER A 52 -0.80 5.95 23.09
N GLN A 53 -0.77 5.57 24.37
CA GLN A 53 0.45 5.64 25.17
C GLN A 53 1.51 4.63 24.70
N CYS A 54 1.10 3.51 24.11
CA CYS A 54 2.04 2.44 23.74
C CYS A 54 2.15 2.27 22.23
N GLY A 55 1.07 2.53 21.48
CA GLY A 55 1.01 2.25 20.06
C GLY A 55 1.25 0.77 19.79
N ASP A 56 2.23 0.47 18.95
CA ASP A 56 2.71 -0.87 18.57
C ASP A 56 3.93 -1.36 19.37
N GLY A 57 4.42 -0.57 20.33
CA GLY A 57 5.66 -0.86 21.04
C GLY A 57 5.67 -0.37 22.49
N SER A 58 6.85 0.05 22.95
CA SER A 58 7.05 0.49 24.33
C SER A 58 6.18 1.70 24.70
N CYS A 59 5.63 1.67 25.91
CA CYS A 59 4.77 2.73 26.43
C CYS A 59 5.56 4.00 26.81
N CYS A 60 4.97 5.15 26.53
CA CYS A 60 5.46 6.45 26.95
C CYS A 60 5.23 6.63 28.46
N TRP A 61 6.22 7.18 29.16
CA TRP A 61 6.05 7.69 30.52
C TRP A 61 5.24 8.99 30.50
N THR A 62 5.50 9.85 29.53
CA THR A 62 4.74 11.08 29.29
C THR A 62 4.57 11.34 27.80
N GLY A 63 3.49 12.04 27.43
CA GLY A 63 3.10 12.24 26.03
C GLY A 63 2.44 10.99 25.44
N SER A 64 2.16 11.01 24.13
CA SER A 64 1.45 9.93 23.42
C SER A 64 1.98 9.71 22.01
N LYS A 65 1.74 8.53 21.44
CA LYS A 65 2.00 8.20 20.04
C LYS A 65 0.76 8.47 19.20
N ALA A 66 0.97 8.85 17.94
CA ALA A 66 -0.09 9.05 16.94
C ALA A 66 -0.11 7.88 15.95
N LEU A 67 -1.28 7.33 15.64
CA LEU A 67 -1.46 6.40 14.55
C LEU A 67 -1.70 7.20 13.28
N CYS A 68 -0.69 7.22 12.42
CA CYS A 68 -0.70 7.96 11.17
C CYS A 68 -0.97 6.99 10.04
N CYS A 69 -1.99 7.27 9.24
CA CYS A 69 -2.35 6.47 8.07
C CYS A 69 -2.23 7.31 6.80
N GLU A 70 -1.83 6.67 5.71
CA GLU A 70 -1.96 7.28 4.39
C GLU A 70 -3.45 7.56 4.14
N ASP A 71 -3.74 8.71 3.53
CA ASP A 71 -5.11 9.00 3.13
C ASP A 71 -5.56 7.94 2.12
N GLU A 72 -6.63 7.21 2.44
CA GLU A 72 -7.18 6.20 1.52
C GLU A 72 -7.62 6.83 0.18
N ASP A 73 -7.81 8.14 0.11
CA ASP A 73 -8.03 8.88 -1.14
C ASP A 73 -6.75 8.94 -2.02
N ALA A 74 -5.56 8.85 -1.45
CA ALA A 74 -4.30 8.73 -2.18
C ALA A 74 -4.06 7.28 -2.62
N VAL A 75 -4.36 6.31 -1.74
CA VAL A 75 -4.23 4.88 -2.06
C VAL A 75 -5.29 4.44 -3.08
N GLN A 76 -6.55 4.87 -2.97
CA GLN A 76 -7.57 4.62 -4.00
C GLN A 76 -7.22 5.30 -5.33
N LYS A 77 -6.55 6.46 -5.35
CA LYS A 77 -6.08 7.01 -6.63
C LYS A 77 -5.03 6.14 -7.31
N LEU A 78 -4.24 5.39 -6.53
CA LEU A 78 -3.29 4.40 -7.06
C LEU A 78 -3.99 3.07 -7.42
N VAL A 79 -4.96 2.61 -6.61
CA VAL A 79 -5.65 1.32 -6.77
C VAL A 79 -6.79 1.37 -7.80
N GLN A 80 -7.49 2.50 -7.95
CA GLN A 80 -8.57 2.65 -8.94
C GLN A 80 -8.06 2.59 -10.39
N GLN A 81 -6.76 2.76 -10.64
CA GLN A 81 -6.15 2.44 -11.93
C GLN A 81 -5.93 0.94 -12.17
N GLN A 82 -5.98 0.12 -11.13
CA GLN A 82 -5.57 -1.29 -11.18
C GLN A 82 -6.74 -2.28 -11.30
N ASP A 83 -7.93 -1.95 -10.79
CA ASP A 83 -9.03 -2.93 -10.66
C ASP A 83 -9.96 -3.03 -11.89
N LYS A 84 -9.69 -2.28 -12.96
CA LYS A 84 -10.42 -2.37 -14.24
C LYS A 84 -9.59 -2.93 -15.38
N VAL A 85 -8.32 -3.26 -15.12
CA VAL A 85 -7.34 -3.52 -16.16
C VAL A 85 -6.51 -4.74 -15.77
N GLY A 86 -6.98 -5.92 -16.20
CA GLY A 86 -6.12 -7.10 -16.21
C GLY A 86 -5.01 -6.87 -17.23
N ALA A 87 -3.81 -6.50 -16.77
CA ALA A 87 -2.67 -6.00 -17.56
C ALA A 87 -2.92 -4.62 -18.17
N SER A 88 -2.21 -3.60 -17.66
CA SER A 88 -2.22 -2.20 -18.13
C SER A 88 -2.39 -2.12 -19.65
N GLY A 89 -3.57 -1.73 -20.11
CA GLY A 89 -3.91 -1.67 -21.53
C GLY A 89 -4.88 -2.75 -22.03
N CYS A 90 -5.43 -3.66 -21.21
CA CYS A 90 -6.37 -4.68 -21.69
C CYS A 90 -7.79 -4.58 -21.13
N ARG A 91 -8.78 -4.94 -21.95
CA ARG A 91 -10.20 -4.99 -21.61
C ARG A 91 -10.94 -6.11 -22.35
N TRP A 92 -11.97 -6.67 -21.73
CA TRP A 92 -12.90 -7.59 -22.40
C TRP A 92 -13.96 -6.84 -23.21
N GLU A 93 -14.05 -7.14 -24.50
CA GLU A 93 -15.05 -6.62 -25.42
C GLU A 93 -16.10 -7.67 -25.80
N GLY A 94 -17.32 -7.20 -26.01
CA GLY A 94 -18.52 -8.02 -26.30
C GLY A 94 -19.53 -8.02 -25.17
N THR A 95 -20.82 -7.87 -25.50
CA THR A 95 -21.91 -7.71 -24.51
C THR A 95 -22.78 -8.96 -24.42
N ALA A 96 -23.02 -9.44 -23.19
CA ALA A 96 -23.94 -10.55 -22.94
C ALA A 96 -25.40 -10.11 -23.18
N PRO A 97 -26.31 -11.02 -23.59
CA PRO A 97 -26.15 -12.47 -23.63
C PRO A 97 -25.63 -13.08 -24.94
N TYR A 98 -25.38 -12.34 -26.02
CA TYR A 98 -25.10 -12.95 -27.34
C TYR A 98 -23.67 -12.72 -27.87
N CYS A 99 -22.70 -12.46 -27.00
CA CYS A 99 -21.51 -11.67 -27.31
C CYS A 99 -20.78 -11.98 -28.63
N ASP A 100 -20.50 -10.92 -29.37
CA ASP A 100 -19.68 -10.87 -30.58
C ASP A 100 -18.45 -10.01 -30.28
N GLY A 101 -17.51 -10.57 -29.51
CA GLY A 101 -16.32 -9.85 -29.06
C GLY A 101 -15.33 -9.64 -30.19
N GLU A 102 -15.01 -8.37 -30.46
CA GLU A 102 -14.05 -7.92 -31.46
C GLU A 102 -13.23 -6.75 -30.89
N CYS A 103 -11.95 -6.67 -31.27
CA CYS A 103 -11.08 -5.58 -30.87
C CYS A 103 -11.15 -4.41 -31.84
N GLU A 104 -11.14 -3.20 -31.29
CA GLU A 104 -11.08 -1.98 -32.09
C GLU A 104 -9.72 -1.85 -32.81
N PRO A 105 -9.63 -1.09 -33.91
CA PRO A 105 -8.35 -0.81 -34.55
C PRO A 105 -7.32 -0.22 -33.58
N GLY A 106 -6.09 -0.74 -33.60
CA GLY A 106 -5.04 -0.35 -32.65
C GLY A 106 -5.02 -1.18 -31.37
N TRP A 107 -5.89 -2.18 -31.25
CA TRP A 107 -5.90 -3.16 -30.17
C TRP A 107 -5.71 -4.56 -30.72
N SER A 108 -4.91 -5.37 -30.03
CA SER A 108 -4.69 -6.78 -30.34
C SER A 108 -5.48 -7.70 -29.41
N GLU A 109 -6.10 -8.70 -29.99
CA GLU A 109 -6.74 -9.78 -29.23
C GLU A 109 -5.68 -10.68 -28.57
N ARG A 110 -5.75 -10.80 -27.25
CA ARG A 110 -4.87 -11.66 -26.44
C ARG A 110 -5.59 -12.87 -25.86
N GLY A 111 -6.90 -12.96 -25.99
CA GLY A 111 -7.67 -14.10 -25.53
C GLY A 111 -9.15 -14.02 -25.87
N ARG A 112 -9.86 -15.13 -25.65
CA ARG A 112 -11.32 -15.21 -25.75
C ARG A 112 -11.90 -15.96 -24.57
N SER A 113 -13.09 -15.57 -24.15
CA SER A 113 -13.81 -16.21 -23.04
C SER A 113 -15.32 -16.07 -23.23
N GLN A 114 -16.07 -17.07 -22.79
CA GLN A 114 -17.54 -17.01 -22.74
C GLN A 114 -18.05 -15.94 -21.75
N CYS A 115 -17.25 -15.55 -20.76
CA CYS A 115 -17.68 -14.63 -19.71
C CYS A 115 -16.78 -13.39 -19.60
N GLY A 116 -15.50 -13.51 -19.98
CA GLY A 116 -14.51 -12.47 -19.75
C GLY A 116 -14.42 -12.12 -18.26
N ASP A 117 -14.59 -10.84 -17.95
CA ASP A 117 -14.64 -10.26 -16.60
C ASP A 117 -16.06 -10.05 -16.05
N GLY A 118 -17.09 -10.51 -16.76
CA GLY A 118 -18.48 -10.19 -16.44
C GLY A 118 -19.46 -11.30 -16.78
N SER A 119 -20.69 -10.91 -17.15
CA SER A 119 -21.76 -11.87 -17.46
C SER A 119 -21.44 -12.72 -18.68
N CYS A 120 -21.80 -14.00 -18.60
CA CYS A 120 -21.55 -14.98 -19.65
C CYS A 120 -22.51 -14.83 -20.83
N CYS A 121 -21.98 -15.11 -22.02
CA CYS A 121 -22.75 -15.22 -23.25
C CYS A 121 -23.51 -16.56 -23.24
N TRP A 122 -24.76 -16.55 -23.72
CA TRP A 122 -25.49 -17.74 -24.13
C TRP A 122 -24.93 -18.30 -25.44
N THR A 123 -24.54 -17.41 -26.34
CA THR A 123 -23.89 -17.73 -27.62
C THR A 123 -22.78 -16.73 -27.92
N GLY A 124 -21.75 -17.16 -28.64
CA GLY A 124 -20.61 -16.32 -28.99
C GLY A 124 -19.54 -16.27 -27.90
N SER A 125 -18.68 -15.24 -27.92
CA SER A 125 -17.60 -15.07 -26.94
C SER A 125 -17.17 -13.62 -26.82
N LYS A 126 -16.58 -13.26 -25.68
CA LYS A 126 -15.87 -12.00 -25.49
C LYS A 126 -14.43 -12.12 -25.95
N ALA A 127 -13.85 -11.03 -26.45
CA ALA A 127 -12.44 -10.92 -26.80
C ALA A 127 -11.71 -10.10 -25.73
N LEU A 128 -10.54 -10.56 -25.27
CA LEU A 128 -9.64 -9.76 -24.45
C LEU A 128 -8.76 -8.95 -25.39
N CYS A 129 -9.03 -7.66 -25.48
CA CYS A 129 -8.35 -6.72 -26.34
C CYS A 129 -7.33 -5.94 -25.53
N CYS A 130 -6.10 -5.84 -26.02
CA CYS A 130 -5.03 -5.09 -25.38
C CYS A 130 -4.44 -4.05 -26.33
N GLU A 131 -4.08 -2.87 -25.81
CA GLU A 131 -3.29 -1.89 -26.55
C GLU A 131 -1.97 -2.53 -27.00
N ASP A 132 -1.56 -2.22 -28.23
CA ASP A 132 -0.25 -2.61 -28.73
C ASP A 132 0.80 -1.64 -28.16
N ASP A 133 1.57 -2.09 -27.15
CA ASP A 133 2.68 -1.34 -26.54
C ASP A 133 3.79 -0.93 -27.55
N ASP A 134 3.73 -1.42 -28.79
CA ASP A 134 4.68 -1.11 -29.85
C ASP A 134 4.51 0.30 -30.44
N ALA A 135 3.43 1.03 -30.14
CA ALA A 135 3.25 2.42 -30.58
C ALA A 135 4.08 3.46 -29.79
N ASN A 136 4.73 3.07 -28.69
CA ASN A 136 5.49 3.98 -27.82
C ASN A 136 6.93 3.52 -27.54
N ARG A 137 7.48 2.61 -28.35
CA ARG A 137 8.85 2.10 -28.18
C ARG A 137 9.88 2.74 -29.12
N ASP A 138 9.45 3.69 -29.97
CA ASP A 138 10.28 4.40 -30.97
C ASP A 138 10.34 5.93 -30.77
N LEU A 139 10.17 6.45 -29.55
CA LEU A 139 10.45 7.86 -29.21
C LEU A 139 11.57 8.01 -28.18
#